data_AF-A0A1V5BER5-F1
#
_entry.id   AF-A0A1V5BER5-F1
#
_cell.length_a   1.000
_cell.length_b   1.000
_cell.length_c   1.000
_cell.angle_alpha   90.00
_cell.angle_beta   90.00
_cell.angle_gamma   90.00
#
_symmetry.space_group_name_H-M   'P 1'
#
loop_
_entity.id
_entity.type
_entity.pdbx_description
1 polymer ?
#
loop_
_entity_poly.entity_id
_entity_poly.type
_entity_poly.pdbx_seq_one_letter_code
_entity_poly.pdbx_strand_id
1 'polypeptide(L)'
;MISTSYIERQNLTCRQDNNRISRKTIGFSKETKELDNQMTLYFAHFNYCRKHRALKYRNEMGITKFNSPAKQAGLIDHVWSLQELLTFPYYITQAY
;
A
#
# COMPACT_ATOMS: atom_id res chain seq x y z
N MET A 1 0.47 20.06 -12.58
CA MET A 1 -0.05 20.80 -11.41
C MET A 1 -0.39 19.80 -10.31
N ILE A 2 0.13 19.98 -9.11
CA ILE A 2 -0.24 19.16 -7.94
C ILE A 2 -1.36 19.91 -7.21
N SER A 3 -2.57 19.36 -7.21
CA SER A 3 -3.69 19.88 -6.43
C SER A 3 -3.68 19.29 -5.03
N THR A 4 -4.03 20.07 -4.01
CA THR A 4 -4.14 19.59 -2.61
C THR A 4 -5.19 18.49 -2.47
N SER A 5 -6.18 18.44 -3.37
CA SER A 5 -7.27 17.45 -3.37
C SER A 5 -6.78 16.00 -3.43
N TYR A 6 -5.63 15.74 -4.06
CA TYR A 6 -5.04 14.39 -4.10
C TYR A 6 -4.54 13.95 -2.72
N ILE A 7 -3.84 14.86 -2.01
CA ILE A 7 -3.32 14.61 -0.66
C ILE A 7 -4.48 14.47 0.32
N GLU A 8 -5.49 15.33 0.23
CA GLU A 8 -6.69 15.26 1.08
C GLU A 8 -7.45 13.95 0.93
N ARG A 9 -7.59 13.46 -0.31
CA ARG A 9 -8.20 12.14 -0.58
C ARG A 9 -7.37 11.01 0.01
N GLN A 10 -6.04 11.05 -0.13
CA GLN A 10 -5.16 10.05 0.47
C GLN A 10 -5.25 10.07 2.00
N ASN A 11 -5.31 11.26 2.61
CA ASN A 11 -5.50 11.42 4.05
C ASN A 11 -6.82 10.82 4.52
N LEU A 12 -7.91 11.01 3.78
CA LEU A 12 -9.20 10.40 4.09
C LEU A 12 -9.11 8.87 4.04
N THR A 13 -8.56 8.30 2.96
CA THR A 13 -8.39 6.84 2.82
C THR A 13 -7.55 6.27 3.95
N CYS A 14 -6.45 6.94 4.31
CA CYS A 14 -5.60 6.53 5.41
C CYS A 14 -6.40 6.46 6.72
N ARG A 15 -7.19 7.49 7.05
CA ARG A 15 -8.00 7.51 8.29
C ARG A 15 -9.09 6.45 8.34
N GLN A 16 -9.70 6.14 7.19
CA GLN A 16 -10.74 5.11 7.09
C GLN A 16 -10.18 3.70 7.24
N ASP A 17 -9.00 3.44 6.69
CA ASP A 17 -8.38 2.12 6.74
C ASP A 17 -7.58 1.89 8.04
N ASN A 18 -7.10 2.96 8.69
CA ASN A 18 -6.26 2.89 9.87
C ASN A 18 -6.83 3.70 11.04
N ASN A 19 -7.43 3.00 12.00
CA ASN A 19 -8.00 3.60 13.20
C ASN A 19 -6.97 4.30 14.11
N ARG A 20 -5.66 4.01 13.99
CA ARG A 20 -4.60 4.60 14.83
C ARG A 20 -4.34 6.08 14.54
N ILE A 21 -4.74 6.57 13.38
CA ILE A 21 -4.64 7.98 13.00
C ILE A 21 -5.99 8.70 13.06
N SER A 22 -7.06 7.97 13.40
CA SER A 22 -8.38 8.52 13.64
C SER A 22 -8.53 8.94 15.11
N ARG A 23 -9.29 10.00 15.36
CA ARG A 23 -9.52 10.53 16.70
C ARG A 23 -10.60 9.71 17.42
N LYS A 24 -10.46 9.53 18.75
CA LYS A 24 -11.46 8.85 19.62
C LYS A 24 -11.71 7.38 19.23
N THR A 25 -10.65 6.64 18.91
CA THR A 25 -10.74 5.19 18.66
C THR A 25 -10.05 4.41 19.78
N ILE A 26 -10.45 3.15 19.99
CA ILE A 26 -9.75 2.24 20.92
C ILE A 26 -8.45 1.68 20.33
N GLY A 27 -8.27 1.78 19.01
CA GLY A 27 -7.09 1.26 18.30
C GLY A 27 -6.04 2.34 18.13
N PHE A 28 -5.33 2.70 19.20
CA PHE A 28 -4.24 3.69 19.19
C PHE A 28 -2.87 3.04 19.43
N SER A 29 -1.78 3.74 19.09
CA SER A 29 -0.42 3.33 19.44
C SER A 29 0.02 4.03 20.72
N LYS A 30 0.65 3.29 21.64
CA LYS A 30 1.19 3.86 22.90
C LYS A 30 2.49 4.63 22.67
N GLU A 31 3.28 4.20 21.68
CA GLU A 31 4.55 4.80 21.31
C GLU A 31 4.52 5.25 19.84
N THR A 32 5.29 6.29 19.53
CA THR A 32 5.44 6.81 18.16
C THR A 32 6.07 5.79 17.22
N LYS A 33 7.01 4.97 17.73
CA LYS A 33 7.63 3.88 16.98
C LYS A 33 6.61 2.84 16.51
N GLU A 34 5.65 2.48 17.36
CA GLU A 34 4.60 1.52 16.99
C GLU A 34 3.61 2.10 15.98
N LEU A 35 3.39 3.41 16.01
CA LEU A 35 2.64 4.10 14.97
C LEU A 35 3.40 4.06 13.64
N ASP A 36 4.70 4.34 13.66
CA ASP A 36 5.56 4.34 12.48
C ASP A 36 5.66 2.94 11.83
N ASN A 37 5.87 1.90 12.64
CA ASN A 37 5.86 0.50 12.19
C ASN A 37 4.54 0.15 11.49
N GLN A 38 3.40 0.52 12.09
CA GLN A 38 2.09 0.24 11.50
C GLN A 38 1.84 1.05 10.23
N MET A 39 2.27 2.32 10.19
CA MET A 39 2.16 3.16 9.00
C MET A 39 3.01 2.61 7.85
N THR A 40 4.22 2.15 8.15
CA THR A 40 5.11 1.47 7.19
C THR A 40 4.42 0.25 6.59
N LEU A 41 3.86 -0.63 7.42
CA LEU A 41 3.12 -1.80 6.96
C LEU A 41 1.89 -1.41 6.12
N TYR A 42 1.16 -0.37 6.54
CA TYR A 42 -0.01 0.13 5.81
C TYR A 42 0.36 0.61 4.40
N PHE A 43 1.40 1.45 4.28
CA PHE A 43 1.83 1.97 2.99
C PHE A 43 2.41 0.87 2.10
N ALA A 44 3.15 -0.07 2.68
CA ALA A 44 3.64 -1.24 1.96
C ALA A 44 2.47 -2.07 1.40
N HIS A 45 1.49 -2.41 2.22
CA HIS A 45 0.30 -3.14 1.76
C HIS A 45 -0.52 -2.36 0.72
N PHE A 46 -0.71 -1.05 0.92
CA PHE A 46 -1.49 -0.20 0.01
C PHE A 46 -0.87 -0.09 -1.38
N ASN A 47 0.46 -0.03 -1.47
CA ASN A 47 1.21 0.15 -2.71
C ASN A 47 1.53 -1.17 -3.42
N TYR A 48 1.87 -2.23 -2.69
CA TYR A 48 2.35 -3.48 -3.28
C TYR A 48 1.24 -4.54 -3.42
N CYS A 49 0.37 -4.68 -2.42
CA CYS A 49 -0.61 -5.78 -2.35
C CYS A 49 -2.02 -5.37 -2.76
N ARG A 50 -2.48 -4.17 -2.38
CA ARG A 50 -3.86 -3.73 -2.63
C ARG A 50 -4.08 -3.43 -4.10
N LYS A 51 -5.09 -4.08 -4.69
CA LYS A 51 -5.58 -3.78 -6.04
C LYS A 51 -6.54 -2.59 -5.99
N HIS A 52 -6.36 -1.63 -6.90
CA HIS A 52 -7.18 -0.42 -6.94
C HIS A 52 -8.13 -0.42 -8.13
N ARG A 53 -9.40 -0.08 -7.89
CA ARG A 53 -10.42 -0.01 -8.94
C ARG A 53 -10.09 0.98 -10.06
N ALA A 54 -9.40 2.07 -9.71
CA ALA A 54 -8.94 3.06 -10.67
C ALA A 54 -7.85 2.53 -11.61
N LEU A 55 -7.08 1.52 -11.17
CA LEU A 55 -5.98 0.91 -11.92
C LEU A 55 -6.44 -0.36 -12.65
N LYS A 56 -7.52 -0.24 -13.42
CA LYS A 56 -8.06 -1.35 -14.23
C LYS A 56 -7.34 -1.44 -15.58
N TYR A 57 -7.11 -2.66 -16.05
CA TYR A 57 -6.61 -2.93 -17.40
C TYR A 57 -7.30 -4.17 -17.98
N ARG A 58 -7.35 -4.28 -19.30
CA ARG A 58 -7.80 -5.49 -20.00
C ARG A 58 -6.59 -6.35 -20.33
N ASN A 59 -6.67 -7.64 -20.02
CA ASN A 59 -5.68 -8.60 -20.48
C ASN A 59 -5.95 -9.03 -21.92
N GLU A 60 -5.04 -9.81 -22.49
CA GLU A 60 -5.12 -10.37 -23.85
C GLU A 60 -6.39 -11.22 -24.06
N MET A 61 -6.93 -11.81 -22.98
CA MET A 61 -8.18 -12.58 -22.99
C MET A 61 -9.44 -11.71 -22.83
N GLY A 62 -9.33 -10.38 -22.86
CA GLY A 62 -10.47 -9.45 -22.72
C GLY A 62 -11.05 -9.32 -21.31
N ILE A 63 -10.46 -9.98 -20.31
CA ILE A 63 -10.85 -9.95 -18.90
C ILE A 63 -10.32 -8.68 -18.24
N THR A 64 -11.17 -7.99 -17.49
CA THR A 64 -10.77 -6.81 -16.71
C THR A 64 -10.07 -7.24 -15.43
N LYS A 65 -8.82 -6.82 -15.25
CA LYS A 65 -8.03 -7.03 -14.02
C LYS A 65 -7.67 -5.68 -13.39
N PHE A 66 -7.26 -5.73 -12.13
CA PHE A 66 -6.86 -4.57 -11.35
C PHE A 66 -5.39 -4.69 -10.93
N ASN A 67 -4.66 -3.58 -11.01
CA ASN A 67 -3.27 -3.45 -10.59
C ASN A 67 -3.15 -2.80 -9.20
N SER A 68 -1.97 -2.94 -8.61
CA SER A 68 -1.51 -2.14 -7.47
C SER A 68 -0.72 -0.91 -7.96
N PRO A 69 -0.55 0.14 -7.14
CA PRO A 69 0.17 1.34 -7.54
C PRO A 69 1.63 1.04 -7.90
N ALA A 70 2.31 0.18 -7.14
CA ALA A 70 3.69 -0.21 -7.41
C ALA A 70 3.82 -0.94 -8.77
N LYS A 71 2.86 -1.81 -9.11
CA LYS A 71 2.83 -2.48 -10.42
C LYS A 71 2.57 -1.49 -11.55
N GLN A 72 1.64 -0.55 -11.37
CA GLN A 72 1.36 0.49 -12.37
C GLN A 72 2.56 1.40 -12.61
N ALA A 73 3.36 1.65 -11.56
CA ALA A 73 4.60 2.41 -11.64
C ALA A 73 5.78 1.61 -12.23
N GLY A 74 5.62 0.31 -12.51
CA GLY A 74 6.68 -0.55 -13.02
C GLY A 74 7.75 -0.92 -11.99
N LEU A 75 7.45 -0.77 -10.68
CA LEU A 75 8.37 -1.15 -9.61
C LEU A 75 8.37 -2.66 -9.32
N ILE A 76 7.28 -3.35 -9.69
CA ILE A 76 7.08 -4.78 -9.49
C ILE A 76 6.39 -5.40 -10.71
N ASP A 77 6.70 -6.65 -11.01
CA ASP A 77 6.15 -7.37 -12.18
C ASP A 77 4.73 -7.89 -11.94
N HIS A 78 4.37 -8.20 -10.70
CA HIS A 78 3.05 -8.68 -10.29
C HIS A 78 2.58 -8.01 -9.00
N VAL A 79 1.28 -8.12 -8.71
CA VAL A 79 0.72 -7.63 -7.44
C VAL A 79 1.12 -8.60 -6.34
N TRP A 80 1.83 -8.12 -5.33
CA TRP A 80 2.36 -8.98 -4.27
C TRP A 80 1.27 -9.53 -3.37
N SER A 81 1.49 -10.75 -2.87
CA SER A 81 0.72 -11.26 -1.74
C SER A 81 1.22 -10.65 -0.42
N LEU A 82 0.39 -10.68 0.64
CA LEU A 82 0.85 -10.22 1.95
C LEU A 82 2.00 -11.10 2.48
N GLN A 83 1.98 -12.40 2.18
CA GLN A 83 3.07 -13.30 2.53
C GLN A 83 4.37 -12.87 1.86
N GLU A 84 4.33 -12.66 0.54
CA GLU A 84 5.47 -12.21 -0.25
C GLU A 84 6.05 -10.90 0.29
N LEU A 85 5.18 -9.92 0.61
CA LEU A 85 5.60 -8.65 1.20
C LEU A 85 6.37 -8.84 2.52
N LEU A 86 5.95 -9.78 3.37
CA LEU A 86 6.57 -10.02 4.68
C LEU A 86 7.83 -10.89 4.60
N THR A 87 7.94 -11.72 3.56
CA THR A 87 9.11 -12.60 3.34
C THR A 87 10.15 -11.99 2.42
N PHE A 88 9.87 -10.86 1.78
CA PHE A 88 10.78 -10.22 0.84
C PHE A 88 12.07 -9.80 1.54
N PRO A 89 13.25 -10.27 1.10
CA PRO A 89 14.51 -9.95 1.74
C PRO A 89 14.82 -8.46 1.57
N TYR A 90 15.03 -7.76 2.69
CA TYR A 90 15.32 -6.33 2.71
C TYR A 90 16.79 -5.98 2.38
N TYR A 91 17.65 -7.00 2.22
CA TYR A 91 19.06 -6.86 1.88
C TYR A 91 19.40 -7.71 0.66
N ILE A 92 20.25 -7.16 -0.21
CA ILE A 92 20.96 -7.95 -1.21
C ILE A 92 21.90 -8.87 -0.43
N THR A 93 21.56 -10.15 -0.31
CA THR A 93 22.58 -11.15 -0.01
C THR A 93 23.52 -11.13 -1.21
N GLN A 94 24.71 -10.55 -1.07
CA GLN A 94 25.79 -10.75 -2.03
C GLN A 94 26.06 -12.26 -2.06
N ALA A 95 25.44 -12.95 -3.02
CA ALA A 95 25.79 -14.30 -3.36
C ALA A 95 27.18 -14.23 -4.02
N TYR A 96 28.16 -14.82 -3.35
CA TYR A 96 29.46 -15.19 -3.90
C TYR A 96 29.30 -16.08 -5.13
#